data_AF-A0A9X3BZB0-F1
#
_entry.id   AF-A0A9X3BZB0-F1
#
_cell.length_a   1.000
_cell.length_b   1.000
_cell.length_c   1.000
_cell.angle_alpha   90.00
_cell.angle_beta   90.00
_cell.angle_gamma   90.00
#
_symmetry.space_group_name_H-M   'P 1'
#
loop_
_entity.id
_entity.type
_entity.pdbx_description
1 polymer ?
#
loop_
_entity_poly.entity_id
_entity_poly.type
_entity_poly.pdbx_seq_one_letter_code
_entity_poly.pdbx_strand_id
1 'polypeptide(L)'
;MKNYYKLIILLFFASATYGQQASENLYVDKAWVNEYEEWSDFKYAGQIIISPTTEDGSLRISNFDFLYDFCDGKAKFANKNSYTTAQFSHPRKIKSTTDKQGIVNSTYEGTLIFQNGNDYYSVIAVVTILDKGSIIGVKMHLKDNLKEYAFSFKPGI
;
A
#
# COMPACT_ATOMS: atom_id res chain seq x y z
N MET A 1 39.57 15.68 -33.04
CA MET A 1 39.02 15.17 -31.75
C MET A 1 38.13 16.22 -31.10
N LYS A 2 36.94 16.50 -31.65
CA LYS A 2 35.97 17.44 -31.06
C LYS A 2 34.61 16.79 -31.26
N ASN A 3 33.91 16.45 -30.17
CA ASN A 3 32.48 16.08 -30.03
C ASN A 3 32.19 14.93 -29.05
N TYR A 4 33.20 14.27 -28.46
CA TYR A 4 32.95 13.19 -27.48
C TYR A 4 32.28 13.66 -26.18
N TYR A 5 32.42 14.93 -25.82
CA TYR A 5 31.77 15.53 -24.65
C TYR A 5 30.24 15.65 -24.80
N LYS A 6 29.71 15.73 -26.02
CA LYS A 6 28.25 15.77 -26.25
C LYS A 6 27.58 14.42 -25.98
N LEU A 7 28.30 13.32 -26.19
CA LEU A 7 27.79 11.97 -25.96
C LEU A 7 27.67 11.66 -24.45
N ILE A 8 28.64 12.13 -23.65
CA ILE A 8 28.63 11.97 -22.19
C ILE A 8 27.46 12.76 -21.58
N ILE A 9 27.23 14.00 -22.04
CA ILE A 9 26.10 14.82 -21.58
C ILE A 9 24.75 14.14 -21.90
N LEU A 10 24.61 13.56 -23.10
CA LEU A 10 23.39 12.84 -23.50
C LEU A 10 23.13 11.59 -22.62
N LEU A 11 24.19 10.89 -22.20
CA LEU A 11 24.07 9.70 -21.34
C LEU A 11 23.53 10.03 -19.94
N PHE A 12 23.89 11.20 -19.39
CA PHE A 12 23.39 11.67 -18.08
C PHE A 12 21.91 12.08 -18.11
N PHE A 13 21.39 12.54 -19.25
CA PHE A 13 19.96 12.86 -19.38
C PHE A 13 19.08 11.65 -19.71
N ALA A 14 19.62 10.63 -20.37
CA ALA A 14 18.89 9.38 -20.65
C ALA A 14 18.77 8.45 -19.44
N SER A 15 19.65 8.59 -18.43
CA SER A 15 19.62 7.80 -17.19
C SER A 15 18.80 8.45 -16.06
N ALA A 16 18.35 9.69 -16.24
CA ALA A 16 17.58 10.43 -15.23
C ALA A 16 16.06 10.18 -15.23
N THR A 17 15.53 9.30 -16.10
CA THR A 17 14.07 9.08 -16.21
C THR A 17 13.58 7.69 -15.80
N TYR A 18 14.46 6.78 -15.39
CA TYR A 18 14.07 5.44 -14.89
C TYR A 18 14.84 4.99 -13.65
N GLY A 19 15.53 5.92 -12.98
CA GLY A 19 16.27 5.65 -11.75
C GLY A 19 15.48 6.05 -10.52
N GLN A 20 14.99 5.05 -9.80
CA GLN A 20 14.64 5.15 -8.38
C GLN A 20 13.40 5.98 -8.02
N GLN A 21 12.21 5.47 -8.33
CA GLN A 21 11.14 5.57 -7.34
C GLN A 21 11.37 4.42 -6.36
N ALA A 22 12.39 4.56 -5.49
CA ALA A 22 12.47 3.75 -4.30
C ALA A 22 11.20 4.06 -3.52
N SER A 23 10.25 3.14 -3.56
CA SER A 23 8.98 3.30 -2.88
C SER A 23 9.26 3.51 -1.40
N GLU A 24 9.08 4.74 -0.93
CA GLU A 24 9.36 5.09 0.45
C GLU A 24 8.39 4.33 1.35
N ASN A 25 8.91 3.73 2.43
CA ASN A 25 8.08 3.11 3.43
C ASN A 25 7.20 4.19 4.06
N LEU A 26 5.88 4.07 3.91
CA LEU A 26 4.93 4.99 4.52
C LEU A 26 4.60 4.50 5.92
N TYR A 27 4.96 5.31 6.91
CA TYR A 27 4.68 5.04 8.31
C TYR A 27 3.32 5.64 8.68
N VAL A 28 2.39 4.77 9.09
CA VAL A 28 1.06 5.18 9.54
C VAL A 28 1.19 6.12 10.76
N ASP A 29 0.60 7.31 10.65
CA ASP A 29 0.50 8.29 11.73
C ASP A 29 -0.79 8.10 12.54
N LYS A 30 -1.90 7.97 11.82
CA LYS A 30 -3.23 7.75 12.40
C LYS A 30 -3.94 6.65 11.63
N ALA A 31 -4.72 5.87 12.37
CA ALA A 31 -5.47 4.76 11.83
C ALA A 31 -6.90 4.80 12.38
N TRP A 32 -7.86 4.51 11.52
CA TRP A 32 -9.28 4.48 11.85
C TRP A 32 -9.91 3.22 11.28
N VAL A 33 -10.85 2.67 12.03
CA VAL A 33 -11.63 1.51 11.63
C VAL A 33 -13.09 1.91 11.56
N ASN A 34 -13.76 1.51 10.49
CA ASN A 34 -15.19 1.59 10.35
C ASN A 34 -15.79 0.22 10.63
N GLU A 35 -16.65 0.16 11.65
CA GLU A 35 -17.50 -0.99 11.91
C GLU A 35 -18.94 -0.48 12.00
N TYR A 36 -19.84 -1.05 11.20
CA TYR A 36 -21.26 -0.68 11.19
C TYR A 36 -21.51 0.82 11.02
N GLU A 37 -20.80 1.44 10.06
CA GLU A 37 -20.90 2.88 9.74
C GLU A 37 -20.31 3.83 10.80
N GLU A 38 -19.79 3.31 11.91
CA GLU A 38 -19.13 4.10 12.95
C GLU A 38 -17.61 4.07 12.79
N TRP A 39 -16.99 5.25 12.74
CA TRP A 39 -15.53 5.39 12.69
C TRP A 39 -14.95 5.56 14.10
N SER A 40 -13.96 4.73 14.44
CA SER A 40 -13.19 4.85 15.68
C SER A 40 -11.70 4.82 15.41
N ASP A 41 -10.91 5.49 16.24
CA ASP A 41 -9.46 5.38 16.19
C ASP A 41 -8.98 4.06 16.82
N PHE A 42 -7.91 3.49 16.28
CA PHE A 42 -7.28 2.30 16.85
C PHE A 42 -5.76 2.39 16.80
N LYS A 43 -5.11 1.57 17.62
CA LYS A 43 -3.66 1.39 17.62
C LYS A 43 -3.33 -0.08 17.86
N TYR A 44 -2.38 -0.59 17.09
CA TYR A 44 -1.80 -1.92 17.31
C TYR A 44 -0.45 -1.81 18.00
N ALA A 45 0.04 -2.94 18.52
CA ALA A 45 1.42 -3.00 18.97
C ALA A 45 2.34 -3.01 17.73
N GLY A 46 3.37 -2.17 17.77
CA GLY A 46 4.28 -1.99 16.64
C GLY A 46 3.75 -1.05 15.56
N GLN A 47 4.68 -0.61 14.71
CA GLN A 47 4.39 0.35 13.65
C GLN A 47 3.75 -0.36 12.46
N ILE A 48 2.66 0.18 11.92
CA ILE A 48 2.13 -0.24 10.62
C ILE A 48 2.91 0.49 9.54
N ILE A 49 3.45 -0.28 8.61
CA ILE A 49 4.23 0.21 7.47
C ILE A 49 3.52 -0.22 6.19
N ILE A 50 3.25 0.75 5.32
CA ILE A 50 2.69 0.52 3.98
C ILE A 50 3.75 0.96 2.97
N SER A 51 4.27 0.02 2.22
CA SER A 51 5.29 0.26 1.20
C SER A 51 4.65 0.04 -0.17
N PRO A 52 4.36 1.09 -0.95
CA PRO A 52 3.92 0.88 -2.33
C PRO A 52 4.98 0.09 -3.09
N THR A 53 4.65 -0.54 -4.21
CA THR A 53 5.65 -1.24 -5.03
C THR A 53 5.79 -0.58 -6.39
N THR A 54 6.59 -1.18 -7.28
CA THR A 54 6.81 -0.66 -8.64
C THR A 54 5.57 -0.79 -9.53
N GLU A 55 4.63 -1.67 -9.18
CA GLU A 55 3.36 -1.82 -9.90
C GLU A 55 2.31 -0.85 -9.35
N ASP A 56 1.62 -0.13 -10.24
CA ASP A 56 0.58 0.84 -9.87
C ASP A 56 -0.52 0.18 -9.03
N GLY A 57 -0.84 0.77 -7.88
CA GLY A 57 -1.83 0.25 -6.94
C GLY A 57 -1.37 -0.94 -6.09
N SER A 58 -0.20 -1.53 -6.37
CA SER A 58 0.36 -2.65 -5.62
C SER A 58 1.14 -2.13 -4.41
N LEU A 59 0.93 -2.76 -3.25
CA LEU A 59 1.55 -2.35 -2.00
C LEU A 59 1.86 -3.53 -1.09
N ARG A 60 2.83 -3.35 -0.20
CA ARG A 60 3.16 -4.27 0.86
C ARG A 60 2.75 -3.66 2.19
N ILE A 61 2.11 -4.44 3.02
CA ILE A 61 1.70 -4.05 4.37
C ILE A 61 2.52 -4.88 5.35
N SER A 62 3.04 -4.24 6.39
CA SER A 62 3.80 -4.90 7.45
C SER A 62 3.27 -4.48 8.82
N ASN A 63 2.59 -5.41 9.50
CA ASN A 63 2.24 -5.37 10.93
C ASN A 63 1.45 -6.65 11.27
N PHE A 64 1.92 -7.44 12.24
CA PHE A 64 1.30 -8.71 12.60
C PHE A 64 -0.14 -8.56 13.11
N ASP A 65 -0.36 -7.72 14.12
CA ASP A 65 -1.67 -7.60 14.78
C ASP A 65 -2.74 -7.09 13.81
N PHE A 66 -2.40 -6.05 13.04
CA PHE A 66 -3.29 -5.52 12.01
C PHE A 66 -3.65 -6.57 10.97
N LEU A 67 -2.66 -7.30 10.46
CA LEU A 67 -2.87 -8.26 9.38
C LEU A 67 -3.68 -9.48 9.85
N TYR A 68 -3.51 -9.88 11.11
CA TYR A 68 -4.32 -10.90 11.76
C TYR A 68 -5.78 -10.47 11.85
N ASP A 69 -6.03 -9.26 12.37
CA ASP A 69 -7.37 -8.71 12.55
C ASP A 69 -8.06 -8.37 11.22
N PHE A 70 -7.30 -7.87 10.24
CA PHE A 70 -7.79 -7.56 8.90
C PHE A 70 -8.38 -8.79 8.21
N CYS A 71 -7.86 -9.98 8.51
CA CYS A 71 -8.34 -11.26 7.99
C CYS A 71 -9.35 -11.96 8.90
N ASP A 72 -9.85 -11.31 9.95
CA ASP A 72 -10.70 -11.91 11.01
C ASP A 72 -10.11 -13.21 11.61
N GLY A 73 -8.78 -13.34 11.64
CA GLY A 73 -8.10 -14.57 12.04
C GLY A 73 -8.37 -15.80 11.15
N LYS A 74 -8.99 -15.63 9.97
CA LYS A 74 -9.35 -16.72 9.04
C LYS A 74 -8.15 -17.38 8.37
N ALA A 75 -6.99 -16.73 8.35
CA ALA A 75 -5.81 -17.32 7.74
C ALA A 75 -5.22 -18.40 8.66
N LYS A 76 -5.36 -19.66 8.25
CA LYS A 76 -4.91 -20.82 9.02
C LYS A 76 -3.44 -21.14 8.73
N PHE A 77 -2.52 -20.25 9.10
CA PHE A 77 -1.09 -20.54 8.98
C PHE A 77 -0.63 -21.47 10.10
N ALA A 78 0.31 -22.36 9.79
CA ALA A 78 1.00 -23.15 10.80
C ALA A 78 1.94 -22.26 11.63
N ASN A 79 2.49 -21.21 11.03
CA ASN A 79 3.38 -20.25 11.68
C ASN A 79 2.73 -18.87 11.88
N LYS A 80 2.70 -18.37 13.12
CA LYS A 80 2.22 -17.00 13.42
C LYS A 80 3.05 -15.92 12.72
N ASN A 81 4.35 -16.16 12.46
CA ASN A 81 5.21 -15.20 11.76
C ASN A 81 4.76 -14.93 10.31
N SER A 82 3.88 -15.76 9.75
CA SER A 82 3.34 -15.60 8.39
C SER A 82 2.44 -14.36 8.23
N TYR A 83 1.97 -13.77 9.33
CA TYR A 83 1.19 -12.53 9.34
C TYR A 83 2.03 -11.26 9.42
N THR A 84 3.37 -11.35 9.46
CA THR A 84 4.20 -10.15 9.63
C THR A 84 4.15 -9.22 8.42
N THR A 85 3.94 -9.77 7.23
CA THR A 85 3.83 -9.00 5.99
C THR A 85 2.76 -9.59 5.06
N ALA A 86 2.12 -8.74 4.27
CA ALA A 86 1.20 -9.12 3.23
C ALA A 86 1.44 -8.28 1.97
N GLN A 87 1.39 -8.92 0.81
CA GLN A 87 1.55 -8.27 -0.48
C GLN A 87 0.20 -8.15 -1.17
N PHE A 88 -0.25 -6.93 -1.43
CA PHE A 88 -1.36 -6.67 -2.32
C PHE A 88 -0.83 -6.73 -3.76
N SER A 89 -1.30 -7.72 -4.53
CA SER A 89 -0.82 -8.05 -5.87
C SER A 89 -1.97 -8.15 -6.87
N HIS A 90 -1.62 -8.06 -8.15
CA HIS A 90 -2.57 -8.06 -9.26
C HIS A 90 -3.66 -6.99 -9.11
N PRO A 91 -3.31 -5.74 -8.76
CA PRO A 91 -4.28 -4.67 -8.59
C PRO A 91 -4.95 -4.32 -9.93
N ARG A 92 -6.27 -4.40 -9.97
CA ARG A 92 -7.11 -3.88 -11.04
C ARG A 92 -7.74 -2.58 -10.59
N LYS A 93 -7.40 -1.47 -11.24
CA LYS A 93 -8.04 -0.17 -11.00
C LYS A 93 -9.53 -0.25 -11.36
N ILE A 94 -10.41 0.02 -10.41
CA ILE A 94 -11.88 -0.03 -10.57
C ILE A 94 -12.52 1.36 -10.57
N LYS A 95 -11.89 2.34 -9.91
CA LYS A 95 -12.39 3.71 -9.82
C LYS A 95 -11.22 4.68 -9.68
N SER A 96 -11.33 5.85 -10.28
CA SER A 96 -10.43 6.97 -10.01
C SER A 96 -11.22 8.26 -10.03
N THR A 97 -11.11 9.07 -8.98
CA THR A 97 -11.83 10.34 -8.84
C THR A 97 -10.95 11.38 -8.17
N THR A 98 -10.85 12.56 -8.77
CA THR A 98 -10.17 13.72 -8.18
C THR A 98 -11.16 14.59 -7.43
N ASP A 99 -10.84 14.97 -6.21
CA ASP A 99 -11.68 15.87 -5.41
C ASP A 99 -11.42 17.36 -5.75
N LYS A 100 -12.21 18.25 -5.13
CA LYS A 100 -12.07 19.71 -5.31
C LYS A 100 -10.75 20.29 -4.77
N GLN A 101 -10.05 19.54 -3.93
CA GLN A 101 -8.79 19.94 -3.30
C GLN A 101 -7.57 19.39 -4.05
N GLY A 102 -7.81 18.69 -5.18
CA GLY A 102 -6.79 18.09 -6.03
C GLY A 102 -6.28 16.72 -5.55
N ILE A 103 -6.95 16.07 -4.59
CA ILE A 103 -6.60 14.74 -4.11
C ILE A 103 -7.17 13.71 -5.10
N VAL A 104 -6.29 12.88 -5.64
CA VAL A 104 -6.64 11.77 -6.52
C VAL A 104 -6.94 10.54 -5.66
N ASN A 105 -8.17 10.06 -5.72
CA ASN A 105 -8.61 8.83 -5.05
C ASN A 105 -8.65 7.71 -6.08
N SER A 106 -7.69 6.79 -6.03
CA SER A 106 -7.62 5.64 -6.94
C SER A 106 -7.94 4.36 -6.19
N THR A 107 -9.02 3.68 -6.58
CA THR A 107 -9.47 2.42 -5.99
C THR A 107 -9.09 1.24 -6.88
N TYR A 108 -8.51 0.22 -6.26
CA TYR A 108 -8.04 -1.01 -6.88
C TYR A 108 -8.68 -2.20 -6.17
N GLU A 109 -9.09 -3.20 -6.94
CA GLU A 109 -9.43 -4.54 -6.44
C GLU A 109 -8.27 -5.47 -6.77
N GLY A 110 -7.83 -6.28 -5.81
CA GLY A 110 -6.70 -7.18 -6.02
C GLY A 110 -6.63 -8.26 -4.96
N THR A 111 -5.55 -9.02 -4.98
CA THR A 111 -5.34 -10.13 -4.06
C THR A 111 -4.34 -9.74 -2.99
N LEU A 112 -4.75 -9.76 -1.72
CA LEU A 112 -3.84 -9.68 -0.60
C LEU A 112 -3.29 -11.08 -0.31
N ILE A 113 -1.97 -11.23 -0.47
CA ILE A 113 -1.24 -12.49 -0.38
C ILE A 113 -0.36 -12.47 0.86
N PHE A 114 -0.49 -13.52 1.64
CA PHE A 114 0.34 -13.80 2.81
C PHE A 114 1.17 -15.04 2.48
N GLN A 115 2.49 -14.89 2.49
CA GLN A 115 3.37 -15.99 2.14
C GLN A 115 4.59 -16.01 3.07
N ASN A 116 4.87 -17.17 3.64
CA ASN A 116 6.08 -17.41 4.42
C ASN A 116 6.53 -18.87 4.25
N GLY A 117 7.60 -19.08 3.48
CA GLY A 117 8.02 -20.43 3.10
C GLY A 117 6.92 -21.17 2.34
N ASN A 118 6.42 -22.27 2.92
CA ASN A 118 5.39 -23.11 2.33
C ASN A 118 3.95 -22.70 2.72
N ASP A 119 3.80 -21.81 3.70
CA ASP A 119 2.50 -21.29 4.12
C ASP A 119 2.02 -20.23 3.12
N TYR A 120 0.82 -20.41 2.58
CA TYR A 120 0.19 -19.50 1.63
C TYR A 120 -1.28 -19.29 1.97
N TYR A 121 -1.71 -18.04 1.96
CA TYR A 121 -3.12 -17.66 2.06
C TYR A 121 -3.35 -16.40 1.24
N SER A 122 -4.53 -16.28 0.66
CA SER A 122 -4.91 -15.10 -0.09
C SER A 122 -6.37 -14.77 0.04
N VAL A 123 -6.67 -13.47 -0.01
CA VAL A 123 -8.02 -12.91 0.06
C VAL A 123 -8.15 -11.77 -0.93
N ILE A 124 -9.36 -11.52 -1.39
CA ILE A 124 -9.63 -10.37 -2.27
C ILE A 124 -9.85 -9.14 -1.38
N ALA A 125 -9.07 -8.10 -1.66
CA ALA A 125 -9.14 -6.83 -0.96
C ALA A 125 -9.37 -5.69 -1.95
N VAL A 126 -10.01 -4.63 -1.46
CA VAL A 126 -10.19 -3.38 -2.18
C VAL A 126 -9.40 -2.31 -1.45
N VAL A 127 -8.51 -1.65 -2.19
CA VAL A 127 -7.59 -0.63 -1.66
C VAL A 127 -7.87 0.68 -2.40
N THR A 128 -8.11 1.76 -1.67
CA THR A 128 -8.16 3.12 -2.20
C THR A 128 -6.95 3.89 -1.73
N ILE A 129 -6.17 4.40 -2.67
CA ILE A 129 -4.99 5.22 -2.42
C ILE A 129 -5.40 6.68 -2.62
N LEU A 130 -5.09 7.53 -1.63
CA LEU A 130 -5.28 8.96 -1.66
C LEU A 130 -3.94 9.62 -1.95
N ASP A 131 -3.84 10.31 -3.09
CA ASP A 131 -2.61 10.92 -3.58
C ASP A 131 -2.79 12.44 -3.81
N LYS A 132 -1.82 13.23 -3.37
CA LYS A 132 -1.71 14.66 -3.67
C LYS A 132 -0.26 15.06 -3.99
N GLY A 133 0.34 14.41 -4.99
CA GLY A 133 1.77 14.49 -5.30
C GLY A 133 2.63 13.52 -4.49
N SER A 134 2.08 13.01 -3.39
CA SER A 134 2.54 11.86 -2.62
C SER A 134 1.34 11.16 -1.99
N ILE A 135 1.51 9.92 -1.55
CA ILE A 135 0.45 9.17 -0.88
C ILE A 135 0.23 9.77 0.51
N ILE A 136 -0.96 10.34 0.73
CA ILE A 136 -1.35 10.96 2.01
C ILE A 136 -2.21 10.03 2.87
N GLY A 137 -2.82 9.02 2.24
CA GLY A 137 -3.63 8.05 2.95
C GLY A 137 -3.97 6.83 2.12
N VAL A 138 -4.35 5.77 2.82
CA VAL A 138 -4.85 4.52 2.22
C VAL A 138 -6.10 4.09 2.97
N LYS A 139 -7.13 3.69 2.23
CA LYS A 139 -8.30 2.98 2.75
C LYS A 139 -8.31 1.57 2.22
N MET A 140 -8.65 0.58 3.04
CA MET A 140 -8.72 -0.82 2.61
C MET A 140 -9.83 -1.58 3.31
N HIS A 141 -10.42 -2.55 2.63
CA HIS A 141 -11.36 -3.52 3.19
C HIS A 141 -11.23 -4.84 2.43
N LEU A 142 -11.64 -5.93 3.06
CA LEU A 142 -11.84 -7.19 2.35
C LEU A 142 -13.13 -7.12 1.54
N LYS A 143 -13.14 -7.70 0.34
CA LYS A 143 -14.31 -7.65 -0.56
C LYS A 143 -15.59 -8.19 0.09
N ASP A 144 -15.46 -9.20 0.94
CA ASP A 144 -16.58 -9.86 1.61
C ASP A 144 -16.79 -9.38 3.05
N ASN A 145 -16.15 -8.27 3.46
CA ASN A 145 -16.29 -7.70 4.80
C ASN A 145 -16.71 -6.23 4.71
N LEU A 146 -17.61 -5.81 5.59
CA LEU A 146 -18.06 -4.42 5.71
C LEU A 146 -17.07 -3.57 6.53
N LYS A 147 -16.13 -4.20 7.25
CA LYS A 147 -15.12 -3.52 8.04
C LYS A 147 -14.12 -2.81 7.14
N GLU A 148 -14.04 -1.48 7.26
CA GLU A 148 -13.09 -0.66 6.52
C GLU A 148 -11.98 -0.14 7.44
N TYR A 149 -10.77 -0.06 6.91
CA TYR A 149 -9.63 0.53 7.59
C TYR A 149 -9.12 1.71 6.80
N ALA A 150 -8.85 2.81 7.47
CA ALA A 150 -8.28 4.02 6.88
C ALA A 150 -7.00 4.40 7.62
N PHE A 151 -6.01 4.84 6.86
CA PHE A 151 -4.69 5.21 7.36
C PHE A 151 -4.31 6.57 6.80
N SER A 152 -3.77 7.44 7.65
CA SER A 152 -3.07 8.65 7.21
C SER A 152 -1.59 8.51 7.47
N PHE A 153 -0.79 9.05 6.56
CA PHE A 153 0.66 9.13 6.71
C PHE A 153 1.06 10.57 7.03
N LYS A 154 2.17 10.75 7.74
CA LYS A 154 2.75 12.08 7.82
C LYS A 154 3.23 12.48 6.43
N PRO A 155 2.95 13.71 5.97
CA PRO A 155 3.63 14.25 4.81
C PRO A 155 5.14 14.16 5.05
N GLY A 156 5.88 13.57 4.11
CA GLY A 156 7.34 13.70 4.10
C GLY A 156 7.71 15.18 4.12
N ILE A 157 8.58 15.56 5.06
CA ILE A 157 9.14 16.92 5.18
C ILE A 157 10.16 17.12 4.07
#